data_AF-A0A6I4Q5H9-F1
#
_entry.id   AF-A0A6I4Q5H9-F1
#
_cell.length_a   1.000
_cell.length_b   1.000
_cell.length_c   1.000
_cell.angle_alpha   90.00
_cell.angle_beta   90.00
_cell.angle_gamma   90.00
#
_symmetry.space_group_name_H-M   'P 1'
#
loop_
_entity.id
_entity.type
_entity.pdbx_description
1 polymer ?
#
loop_
_entity_poly.entity_id
_entity_poly.type
_entity_poly.pdbx_seq_one_letter_code
_entity_poly.pdbx_strand_id
1 'polypeptide(L)'
;MINVYNNTRWRKARLTYLQRNPFCVMCRKQGRYEPATAVDHIIPHKLEQALISKDPIKIKKAQKLFWDSSNYQGLCSTHHSSTKQRIENRGIEIGCDVNGMPYGGHWSKEK
;
A
#
# COMPACT_ATOMS: atom_id res chain seq x y z
N MET A 1 -1.60 -5.20 21.94
CA MET A 1 -1.68 -5.01 20.48
C MET A 1 -0.27 -5.08 19.93
N ILE A 2 0.00 -5.90 18.90
CA ILE A 2 1.36 -6.11 18.39
C ILE A 2 1.62 -5.08 17.29
N ASN A 3 2.47 -4.08 17.55
CA ASN A 3 2.83 -3.10 16.53
C ASN A 3 4.12 -3.52 15.80
N VAL A 4 3.96 -4.07 14.61
CA VAL A 4 5.08 -4.54 13.75
C VAL A 4 5.88 -3.41 13.11
N TYR A 5 5.37 -2.17 13.14
CA TYR A 5 5.98 -0.99 12.53
C TYR A 5 6.81 -0.15 13.52
N ASN A 6 6.58 -0.31 14.82
CA ASN A 6 7.30 0.44 15.85
C ASN A 6 8.66 -0.19 16.18
N ASN A 7 9.56 -0.26 15.21
CA ASN A 7 10.93 -0.70 15.43
C ASN A 7 11.95 0.01 14.52
N THR A 8 13.20 0.08 14.99
CA THR A 8 14.29 0.77 14.29
C THR A 8 14.58 0.19 12.91
N ARG A 9 14.42 -1.13 12.72
CA ARG A 9 14.67 -1.80 11.44
C ARG A 9 13.68 -1.33 10.38
N TRP A 10 12.39 -1.24 10.72
CA TRP A 10 11.36 -0.72 9.83
C TRP A 10 11.60 0.75 9.50
N ARG A 11 11.88 1.59 10.52
CA ARG A 11 12.17 3.02 10.30
C ARG A 11 13.33 3.21 9.31
N LYS A 12 14.41 2.44 9.43
CA LYS A 12 15.54 2.47 8.49
C LYS A 12 15.12 2.00 7.09
N ALA A 13 14.45 0.86 6.98
CA ALA A 13 13.98 0.34 5.70
C ALA A 13 13.06 1.32 4.96
N ARG A 14 12.09 1.91 5.68
CA ARG A 14 11.18 2.94 5.17
C ARG A 14 11.94 4.15 4.63
N LEU A 15 12.87 4.71 5.40
CA LEU A 15 13.65 5.88 4.97
C LEU A 15 14.51 5.57 3.74
N THR A 16 15.20 4.44 3.74
CA THR A 16 16.01 4.00 2.58
C THR A 16 15.15 3.80 1.33
N TYR A 17 13.95 3.23 1.48
CA TYR A 17 13.04 3.06 0.35
C TYR A 17 12.56 4.40 -0.21
N LEU A 18 12.13 5.34 0.65
CA LEU A 18 11.64 6.66 0.23
C LEU A 18 12.75 7.50 -0.43
N GLN A 19 13.99 7.40 0.03
CA GLN A 19 15.12 8.08 -0.61
C GLN A 19 15.36 7.59 -2.04
N ARG A 20 15.15 6.30 -2.30
CA ARG A 20 15.30 5.69 -3.64
C ARG A 20 14.06 5.85 -4.52
N ASN A 21 12.90 5.99 -3.90
CA ASN A 21 11.60 6.08 -4.57
C ASN A 21 10.85 7.32 -4.05
N PRO A 22 11.30 8.52 -4.45
CA PRO A 22 10.82 9.76 -3.83
C PRO A 22 9.40 10.16 -4.23
N PHE A 23 8.79 9.52 -5.23
CA PHE A 23 7.49 9.91 -5.77
C PHE A 23 6.38 8.89 -5.49
N CYS A 24 5.16 9.39 -5.31
CA CYS A 24 3.95 8.59 -5.21
C CYS A 24 3.69 7.82 -6.50
N VAL A 25 3.63 6.49 -6.42
CA VAL A 25 3.41 5.63 -7.59
C VAL A 25 2.04 5.85 -8.24
N MET A 26 1.02 6.21 -7.45
CA MET A 26 -0.32 6.49 -7.95
C MET A 26 -0.41 7.85 -8.63
N CYS A 27 0.22 8.89 -8.06
CA CYS A 27 0.34 10.18 -8.73
C CYS A 27 1.07 10.05 -10.07
N ARG A 28 2.15 9.26 -10.11
CA ARG A 28 2.91 9.03 -11.35
C ARG A 28 2.05 8.40 -12.45
N LYS A 29 1.19 7.43 -12.11
CA LYS A 29 0.21 6.85 -13.05
C LYS A 29 -0.79 7.89 -13.58
N GLN A 30 -1.06 8.94 -12.82
CA GLN A 30 -1.93 10.05 -13.19
C GLN A 30 -1.17 11.20 -13.89
N GLY A 31 0.10 11.01 -14.25
CA GLY A 31 0.94 12.05 -14.87
C GLY A 31 1.39 13.16 -13.90
N ARG A 32 1.29 12.93 -12.58
CA ARG A 32 1.67 13.90 -11.53
C ARG A 32 2.92 13.45 -10.77
N TYR A 33 3.70 14.42 -10.28
CA TYR A 33 4.92 14.16 -9.51
C TYR A 33 4.78 14.72 -8.10
N GLU A 34 4.20 13.90 -7.21
CA GLU A 34 4.03 14.23 -5.79
C GLU A 34 4.99 13.42 -4.93
N PRO A 35 5.61 14.01 -3.89
CA PRO A 35 6.47 13.28 -2.97
C PRO A 35 5.75 12.11 -2.28
N ALA A 36 6.41 10.96 -2.21
CA ALA A 36 5.98 9.86 -1.36
C ALA A 36 6.30 10.17 0.11
N THR A 37 5.29 10.11 0.97
CA THR A 37 5.43 10.36 2.42
C THR A 37 5.16 9.11 3.25
N ALA A 38 4.59 8.07 2.64
CA ALA A 38 4.36 6.78 3.26
C ALA A 38 4.91 5.65 2.39
N VAL A 39 5.30 4.56 3.05
CA VAL A 39 5.63 3.29 2.40
C VAL A 39 4.53 2.32 2.77
N ASP A 40 3.93 1.75 1.76
CA ASP A 40 2.83 0.82 1.87
C ASP A 40 3.20 -0.54 1.25
N HIS A 41 2.57 -1.61 1.72
CA HIS A 41 2.77 -2.96 1.17
C HIS A 41 1.75 -3.21 0.06
N ILE A 42 2.24 -3.52 -1.15
CA ILE A 42 1.39 -3.82 -2.32
C ILE A 42 0.50 -5.02 -2.00
N ILE A 43 1.11 -6.12 -1.55
CA ILE A 43 0.45 -7.32 -1.04
C ILE A 43 0.39 -7.23 0.48
N PRO A 44 -0.81 -7.34 1.09
CA PRO A 44 -0.97 -7.30 2.55
C PRO A 44 -0.15 -8.41 3.24
N HIS A 45 0.76 -8.01 4.12
CA HIS A 45 1.71 -8.92 4.76
C HIS A 45 1.11 -9.74 5.91
N LYS A 46 0.06 -9.24 6.59
CA LYS A 46 -0.69 -9.91 7.69
C LYS A 46 0.17 -10.40 8.88
N LEU A 47 1.26 -9.70 9.18
CA LEU A 47 2.24 -10.13 10.19
C LEU A 47 1.69 -10.07 11.61
N GLU A 48 0.88 -9.06 11.94
CA GLU A 48 0.23 -9.01 13.25
C GLU A 48 -0.68 -10.23 13.48
N GLN A 49 -1.56 -10.55 12.53
CA GLN A 49 -2.45 -11.70 12.61
C GLN A 49 -1.67 -13.02 12.68
N ALA A 50 -0.58 -13.14 11.91
CA ALA A 50 0.28 -14.31 11.95
C ALA A 50 0.95 -14.48 13.33
N LEU A 51 1.47 -13.40 13.93
CA LEU A 51 2.08 -13.44 15.26
C LEU A 51 1.05 -13.80 16.35
N ILE A 52 -0.17 -13.26 16.27
CA ILE A 52 -1.28 -13.62 17.16
C ILE A 52 -1.60 -15.11 17.06
N SER A 53 -1.62 -15.66 15.84
CA SER A 53 -1.94 -17.08 15.63
C SER A 53 -0.88 -18.06 16.15
N LYS A 54 0.36 -17.59 16.39
CA LYS A 54 1.53 -18.39 16.79
C LYS A 54 1.90 -19.53 15.82
N ASP A 55 1.29 -19.58 14.63
CA ASP A 55 1.57 -20.57 13.60
C ASP A 55 2.90 -20.22 12.91
N PRO A 56 3.94 -21.07 13.04
CA PRO A 56 5.27 -20.76 12.52
C PRO A 56 5.29 -20.65 10.99
N ILE A 57 4.41 -21.37 10.28
CA ILE A 57 4.32 -21.33 8.82
C ILE A 57 3.75 -19.98 8.38
N LYS A 58 2.67 -19.52 9.04
CA LYS A 58 2.07 -18.20 8.77
C LYS A 58 3.02 -17.07 9.11
N ILE A 59 3.73 -17.16 10.25
CA ILE A 59 4.70 -16.15 10.66
C ILE A 59 5.82 -16.02 9.62
N LYS A 60 6.42 -17.15 9.19
CA LYS A 60 7.49 -17.15 8.20
C LYS A 60 7.05 -16.52 6.88
N LYS A 61 5.85 -16.88 6.40
CA LYS A 61 5.27 -16.31 5.17
C LYS A 61 5.03 -14.80 5.31
N ALA A 62 4.42 -14.36 6.40
CA ALA A 62 4.10 -12.96 6.65
C ALA A 62 5.36 -12.09 6.82
N GLN A 63 6.40 -12.61 7.49
CA GLN A 63 7.68 -11.91 7.62
C GLN A 63 8.36 -11.72 6.27
N LYS A 64 8.33 -12.73 5.38
CA LYS A 64 8.87 -12.60 4.04
C LYS A 64 8.19 -11.45 3.28
N LEU A 65 6.86 -11.40 3.28
CA LEU A 65 6.11 -10.32 2.63
C LEU A 65 6.34 -8.95 3.27
N PHE A 66 6.52 -8.89 4.59
CA PHE A 66 6.74 -7.64 5.32
C PHE A 66 8.10 -7.01 5.01
N TRP A 67 9.15 -7.83 4.84
CA TRP A 67 10.52 -7.36 4.61
C TRP A 67 10.95 -7.33 3.14
N ASP A 68 10.09 -7.78 2.24
CA ASP A 68 10.34 -7.73 0.80
C ASP A 68 10.17 -6.30 0.26
N SER A 69 11.28 -5.64 -0.09
CA SER A 69 11.22 -4.28 -0.64
C SER A 69 10.59 -4.19 -2.02
N SER A 70 10.51 -5.30 -2.77
CA SER A 70 9.76 -5.34 -4.03
C SER A 70 8.24 -5.28 -3.80
N ASN A 71 7.81 -5.64 -2.59
CA ASN A 71 6.43 -5.52 -2.14
C ASN A 71 6.11 -4.12 -1.58
N TYR A 72 7.04 -3.16 -1.62
CA TYR A 72 6.82 -1.80 -1.13
C TYR A 72 6.40 -0.88 -2.28
N GLN A 73 5.55 0.09 -1.95
CA GLN A 73 5.22 1.23 -2.82
C GLN A 73 5.25 2.55 -2.05
N GLY A 74 5.77 3.59 -2.70
CA GLY A 74 5.73 4.95 -2.17
C GLY A 74 4.40 5.61 -2.49
N LEU A 75 3.73 6.17 -1.48
CA LEU A 75 2.45 6.88 -1.62
C LEU A 75 2.51 8.25 -0.96
N CYS A 76 1.83 9.25 -1.54
CA CYS A 76 1.57 10.51 -0.87
C CYS A 76 0.52 10.30 0.24
N SER A 77 0.40 11.27 1.15
CA SER A 77 -0.54 11.19 2.28
C SER A 77 -1.98 10.97 1.82
N THR A 78 -2.40 11.64 0.75
CA THR A 78 -3.74 11.51 0.19
C THR A 78 -4.02 10.12 -0.36
N HIS A 79 -3.16 9.55 -1.21
CA HIS A 79 -3.39 8.22 -1.78
C HIS A 79 -3.28 7.12 -0.73
N HIS A 80 -2.37 7.28 0.24
CA HIS A 80 -2.22 6.35 1.35
C HIS A 80 -3.47 6.30 2.24
N SER A 81 -4.02 7.47 2.63
CA SER A 81 -5.17 7.53 3.55
C SER A 81 -6.54 7.36 2.89
N SER A 82 -6.64 7.46 1.56
CA SER A 82 -7.94 7.41 0.87
C SER A 82 -8.04 6.29 -0.15
N THR A 83 -7.35 6.39 -1.30
CA THR A 83 -7.53 5.49 -2.42
C THR A 83 -7.05 4.08 -2.08
N LYS A 84 -5.86 3.94 -1.49
CA LYS A 84 -5.32 2.64 -1.09
C LYS A 84 -6.18 2.01 0.00
N GLN A 85 -6.53 2.76 1.04
CA GLN A 85 -7.40 2.26 2.10
C GLN A 85 -8.78 1.81 1.56
N ARG A 86 -9.33 2.52 0.56
CA ARG A 86 -10.57 2.12 -0.11
C ARG A 86 -10.41 0.84 -0.93
N ILE A 87 -9.32 0.72 -1.69
CA ILE A 87 -9.00 -0.48 -2.48
C ILE A 87 -8.84 -1.68 -1.55
N GLU A 88 -8.17 -1.52 -0.42
CA GLU A 88 -7.98 -2.62 0.54
C GLU A 88 -9.28 -3.07 1.21
N ASN A 89 -10.13 -2.11 1.56
CA ASN A 89 -11.40 -2.41 2.24
C ASN A 89 -12.49 -2.93 1.29
N ARG A 90 -12.50 -2.48 0.03
CA ARG A 90 -13.60 -2.74 -0.92
C ARG A 90 -13.20 -3.55 -2.15
N GLY A 91 -11.90 -3.70 -2.42
CA GLY A 91 -11.39 -4.36 -3.63
C GLY A 91 -11.62 -3.59 -4.93
N ILE A 92 -12.11 -2.35 -4.87
CA ILE A 92 -12.52 -1.57 -6.05
C ILE A 92 -11.61 -0.35 -6.18
N GLU A 93 -10.92 -0.25 -7.33
CA GLU A 93 -10.24 0.96 -7.77
C GLU A 93 -11.27 1.90 -8.43
N ILE A 94 -11.25 3.18 -8.02
CA ILE A 94 -12.14 4.23 -8.56
C ILE A 94 -11.30 5.11 -9.47
N GLY A 95 -11.72 5.30 -10.73
CA GLY A 95 -10.99 6.10 -11.70
C GLY A 95 -11.81 6.49 -12.91
N CYS A 96 -11.14 7.05 -13.92
CA CYS A 96 -11.72 7.35 -15.24
C CYS A 96 -10.80 6.79 -16.34
N ASP A 97 -11.37 6.33 -17.45
CA ASP A 97 -10.62 5.84 -18.61
C ASP A 97 -10.15 6.97 -19.54
N VAL A 98 -9.53 6.62 -20.66
CA VAL A 98 -9.00 7.58 -21.65
C VAL A 98 -10.09 8.40 -22.35
N ASN A 99 -11.34 7.94 -22.33
CA ASN A 99 -12.50 8.65 -22.86
C ASN A 99 -13.19 9.50 -21.79
N GLY A 100 -12.65 9.52 -20.56
CA GLY A 100 -13.25 10.20 -19.42
C GLY A 100 -14.39 9.42 -18.75
N MET A 101 -14.62 8.16 -19.12
CA MET A 101 -15.69 7.36 -18.53
C MET A 101 -15.28 6.87 -17.14
N PRO A 102 -16.07 7.15 -16.09
CA PRO A 102 -15.75 6.72 -14.75
C PRO A 102 -15.94 5.21 -14.58
N TYR A 103 -15.02 4.56 -13.87
CA TYR A 103 -15.14 3.17 -13.43
C TYR A 103 -14.93 3.05 -11.92
N GLY A 104 -15.51 1.99 -11.34
CA GLY A 104 -15.43 1.70 -9.92
C GLY A 104 -16.12 2.77 -9.07
N GLY A 105 -17.40 2.58 -8.76
CA GLY A 105 -18.15 3.54 -7.94
C GLY A 105 -19.65 3.32 -8.07
N HIS A 106 -20.44 4.29 -7.62
CA HIS A 106 -21.88 4.27 -7.91
C HIS A 106 -22.18 4.73 -9.35
N TRP A 107 -21.27 5.48 -9.97
CA TRP A 107 -21.34 5.96 -11.36
C TRP A 107 -21.13 4.85 -12.40
N SER A 108 -20.50 3.74 -12.04
CA SER A 108 -20.32 2.58 -12.92
C SER A 108 -21.57 1.69 -12.97
N LYS A 109 -22.71 2.16 -12.45
CA LYS A 109 -24.01 1.48 -12.48
C LYS A 109 -24.97 2.18 -13.43
N GLU A 110 -24.62 2.30 -14.71
CA GLU A 110 -25.63 2.58 -15.73
C GLU A 110 -25.37 1.71 -16.98
N LYS A 111 -26.33 0.79 -17.19
CA LYS A 111 -26.58 -0.18 -18.27
C LYS A 111 -25.73 -1.45 -18.31
#